data_AF-K3Y3P1-F1
#
_entry.id   AF-K3Y3P1-F1
#
_cell.length_a   1.000
_cell.length_b   1.000
_cell.length_c   1.000
_cell.angle_alpha   90.00
_cell.angle_beta   90.00
_cell.angle_gamma   90.00
#
_symmetry.space_group_name_H-M   'P 1'
#
loop_
_entity.id
_entity.type
_entity.pdbx_description
1 polymer ?
#
loop_
_entity_poly.entity_id
_entity_poly.type
_entity_poly.pdbx_seq_one_letter_code
_entity_poly.pdbx_strand_id
1 'polypeptide(L)'
;MAAPAAAKRPCWPPAAAAEPNKRHRTAAAAPMDDAAAAAEADRSRAHAQQRQPWERHPQQQPLLPGLPDHLAHLCLAPLPPRLLHTVCRPWRRLLYSPSFPPFLSLYAVLDGGADASGAGVSFAAYDAVAGRWDELPAPPMPSPPPRLWHPSFLSRRLPLQSVAAAGRLVLVAGSTRSLSPALPRPVVFDPSAPSPRWRLGPQFPFAPRRWCAAGSARGRVFVAGGVGAGYDANDARSGAVWDPASPAAAWEPLPPMRDCRFSRDAAEAVCSGGKVCMVSLRGRGAKEGAVFDLAAGRWEDMPPGMLAGWKGSAAAVAPAGGAETIFVVDEERGALSAYDWGGDRWRTVAESERLKGAAEMAAGGGRVCVAAEGGEKVIVVDVTPPKPPRWAGSGPSTAPPRMWEVAAPPGKRVVALHVLPRMPRAE
;
A
#
# COMPACT_ATOMS: atom_id res chain seq x y z
N MET A 1 -63.94 13.34 8.69
CA MET A 1 -63.11 14.51 9.09
C MET A 1 -61.68 14.02 9.25
N ALA A 2 -60.62 14.53 8.62
CA ALA A 2 -60.41 15.45 7.51
C ALA A 2 -59.03 15.09 6.90
N ALA A 3 -58.85 15.39 5.61
CA ALA A 3 -57.69 15.08 4.77
C ALA A 3 -56.54 16.13 4.93
N PRO A 4 -55.37 15.94 4.27
CA PRO A 4 -54.10 16.63 4.59
C PRO A 4 -53.85 17.91 3.75
N ALA A 5 -52.94 18.77 4.22
CA ALA A 5 -52.57 20.04 3.56
C ALA A 5 -51.09 20.10 3.14
N ALA A 6 -50.87 20.78 2.00
CA ALA A 6 -49.71 20.72 1.13
C ALA A 6 -48.62 21.79 1.39
N ALA A 7 -47.51 21.60 0.67
CA ALA A 7 -46.25 22.34 0.62
C ALA A 7 -46.32 23.86 0.31
N LYS A 8 -45.24 24.59 0.65
CA LYS A 8 -44.74 25.78 -0.06
C LYS A 8 -43.29 26.16 0.32
N ARG A 9 -42.46 26.41 -0.69
CA ARG A 9 -41.11 27.05 -0.65
C ARG A 9 -41.24 28.59 -0.70
N PRO A 10 -40.18 29.33 -0.31
CA PRO A 10 -39.83 30.60 -0.98
C PRO A 10 -38.32 30.65 -1.33
N CYS A 11 -37.85 30.84 -2.57
CA CYS A 11 -37.84 32.02 -3.47
C CYS A 11 -37.02 33.22 -2.96
N TRP A 12 -35.88 33.48 -3.63
CA TRP A 12 -35.02 34.67 -3.53
C TRP A 12 -35.66 35.93 -4.15
N PRO A 13 -35.25 37.15 -3.74
CA PRO A 13 -35.52 38.39 -4.47
C PRO A 13 -34.29 38.89 -5.28
N PRO A 14 -34.48 39.69 -6.37
CA PRO A 14 -33.39 40.24 -7.19
C PRO A 14 -33.10 41.74 -6.97
N ALA A 15 -31.84 42.09 -7.29
CA ALA A 15 -31.24 43.29 -7.91
C ALA A 15 -31.71 44.73 -7.56
N ALA A 16 -30.71 45.60 -7.34
CA ALA A 16 -30.78 47.03 -7.65
C ALA A 16 -29.46 47.50 -8.28
N ALA A 17 -29.59 48.18 -9.42
CA ALA A 17 -28.53 48.73 -10.26
C ALA A 17 -28.24 50.20 -9.94
N ALA A 18 -27.02 50.66 -10.23
CA ALA A 18 -26.72 52.07 -10.50
C ALA A 18 -25.52 52.18 -11.46
N GLU A 19 -25.67 53.00 -12.48
CA GLU A 19 -24.82 53.17 -13.66
C GLU A 19 -24.16 54.60 -13.64
N PRO A 20 -23.55 55.13 -14.71
CA PRO A 20 -22.12 55.43 -14.82
C PRO A 20 -21.79 56.95 -14.87
N ASN A 21 -20.50 57.32 -14.91
CA ASN A 21 -20.09 58.70 -15.15
C ASN A 21 -19.02 58.84 -16.26
N LYS A 22 -19.29 59.76 -17.21
CA LYS A 22 -18.46 60.19 -18.35
C LYS A 22 -17.71 61.49 -18.02
N ARG A 23 -16.58 61.76 -18.71
CA ARG A 23 -16.10 63.09 -19.23
C ARG A 23 -14.75 62.90 -19.98
N HIS A 24 -14.70 63.02 -21.31
CA HIS A 24 -14.26 64.17 -22.17
C HIS A 24 -12.75 64.53 -22.07
N ARG A 25 -11.89 64.25 -23.10
CA ARG A 25 -11.44 65.07 -24.28
C ARG A 25 -10.71 66.37 -23.85
N THR A 26 -9.48 66.75 -24.25
CA THR A 26 -8.83 66.90 -25.59
C THR A 26 -7.35 67.34 -25.42
N ALA A 27 -6.45 67.05 -26.39
CA ALA A 27 -5.52 68.02 -27.03
C ALA A 27 -4.58 67.32 -28.06
N ALA A 28 -4.28 68.01 -29.16
CA ALA A 28 -3.52 67.55 -30.32
C ALA A 28 -2.01 67.82 -30.20
N ALA A 29 -1.18 67.04 -30.93
CA ALA A 29 0.21 67.38 -31.27
C ALA A 29 0.59 66.81 -32.66
N ALA A 30 1.46 67.52 -33.35
CA ALA A 30 1.81 67.48 -34.79
C ALA A 30 2.73 66.29 -35.20
N PRO A 31 3.04 66.09 -36.50
CA PRO A 31 3.64 64.86 -37.01
C PRO A 31 5.17 64.84 -36.78
N MET A 32 5.70 63.70 -36.33
CA MET A 32 7.14 63.45 -36.25
C MET A 32 7.57 62.46 -37.34
N ASP A 33 8.74 62.75 -37.92
CA ASP A 33 9.40 62.07 -39.03
C ASP A 33 9.50 60.54 -38.91
N ASP A 34 8.98 59.84 -39.93
CA ASP A 34 9.03 58.38 -40.10
C ASP A 34 10.46 57.80 -40.25
N ALA A 35 11.48 58.65 -40.42
CA ALA A 35 12.87 58.23 -40.56
C ALA A 35 13.57 57.92 -39.21
N ALA A 36 13.15 58.55 -38.11
CA ALA A 36 13.74 58.33 -36.79
C ALA A 36 13.20 57.05 -36.12
N ALA A 37 11.91 56.74 -36.35
CA ALA A 37 11.26 55.54 -35.81
C ALA A 37 11.83 54.22 -36.38
N ALA A 38 12.27 54.23 -37.66
CA ALA A 38 12.86 53.05 -38.30
C ALA A 38 14.27 52.73 -37.75
N ALA A 39 15.08 53.75 -37.43
CA ALA A 39 16.42 53.55 -36.88
C ALA A 39 16.41 53.07 -35.42
N GLU A 40 15.39 53.45 -34.65
CA GLU A 40 15.21 53.04 -33.26
C GLU A 40 14.57 51.64 -33.15
N ALA A 41 13.72 51.26 -34.11
CA ALA A 41 13.21 49.89 -34.25
C ALA A 41 14.31 48.86 -34.62
N ASP A 42 15.31 49.26 -35.42
CA ASP A 42 16.40 48.36 -35.83
C ASP A 42 17.46 48.17 -34.71
N ARG A 43 17.75 49.23 -33.93
CA ARG A 43 18.57 49.11 -32.70
C ARG A 43 17.85 48.32 -31.60
N SER A 44 16.52 48.42 -31.52
CA SER A 44 15.70 47.63 -30.59
C SER A 44 15.61 46.16 -31.00
N ARG A 45 15.58 45.85 -32.30
CA ARG A 45 15.67 44.46 -32.81
C ARG A 45 17.06 43.83 -32.61
N ALA A 46 18.14 44.60 -32.79
CA ALA A 46 19.49 44.14 -32.52
C ALA A 46 19.74 43.86 -31.02
N HIS A 47 19.18 44.68 -30.12
CA HIS A 47 19.23 44.42 -28.67
C HIS A 47 18.22 43.35 -28.18
N ALA A 48 17.11 43.14 -28.89
CA ALA A 48 16.15 42.08 -28.60
C ALA A 48 16.65 40.68 -29.04
N GLN A 49 17.52 40.59 -30.05
CA GLN A 49 18.15 39.33 -30.44
C GLN A 49 19.29 38.88 -29.50
N GLN A 50 19.80 39.78 -28.65
CA GLN A 50 20.90 39.48 -27.72
C GLN A 50 20.45 39.22 -26.28
N ARG A 51 19.14 39.21 -26.02
CA ARG A 51 18.55 38.77 -24.75
C ARG A 51 17.48 37.71 -24.97
N GLN A 52 17.84 36.65 -25.71
CA GLN A 52 17.26 35.35 -25.40
C GLN A 52 17.74 35.02 -23.98
N PRO A 53 16.85 34.88 -22.97
CA PRO A 53 17.24 34.14 -21.79
C PRO A 53 17.66 32.79 -22.34
N TRP A 54 18.93 32.45 -22.24
CA TRP A 54 19.32 31.06 -22.30
C TRP A 54 18.34 30.36 -21.34
N GLU A 55 17.44 29.53 -21.84
CA GLU A 55 16.81 28.56 -20.97
C GLU A 55 17.99 27.71 -20.50
N ARG A 56 18.43 27.83 -19.23
CA ARG A 56 19.26 26.77 -18.65
C ARG A 56 18.24 25.65 -18.58
N HIS A 57 18.14 24.86 -19.64
CA HIS A 57 17.98 23.44 -19.44
C HIS A 57 19.01 23.10 -18.36
N PRO A 58 18.60 22.69 -17.16
CA PRO A 58 19.55 22.30 -16.14
C PRO A 58 20.42 21.25 -16.82
N GLN A 59 21.70 21.58 -17.06
CA GLN A 59 22.62 20.65 -17.70
C GLN A 59 22.61 19.41 -16.80
N GLN A 60 21.91 18.38 -17.22
CA GLN A 60 21.86 17.14 -16.48
C GLN A 60 23.29 16.62 -16.49
N GLN A 61 23.93 16.66 -15.33
CA GLN A 61 25.27 16.10 -15.18
C GLN A 61 25.21 14.65 -15.68
N PRO A 62 26.09 14.26 -16.62
CA PRO A 62 26.07 12.93 -17.19
C PRO A 62 26.23 11.91 -16.07
N LEU A 63 25.47 10.80 -16.15
CA LEU A 63 25.54 9.76 -15.13
C LEU A 63 26.93 9.13 -15.04
N LEU A 64 27.53 8.84 -16.20
CA LEU A 64 28.90 8.38 -16.34
C LEU A 64 29.61 9.27 -17.36
N PRO A 65 30.74 9.91 -17.02
CA PRO A 65 31.47 10.74 -17.97
C PRO A 65 31.84 9.95 -19.23
N GLY A 66 31.61 10.55 -20.41
CA GLY A 66 31.92 9.93 -21.71
C GLY A 66 30.95 8.84 -22.17
N LEU A 67 29.87 8.58 -21.42
CA LEU A 67 28.86 7.58 -21.78
C LEU A 67 27.46 8.21 -21.87
N PRO A 68 26.68 7.90 -22.92
CA PRO A 68 25.28 8.28 -22.98
C PRO A 68 24.46 7.69 -21.81
N ASP A 69 23.50 8.45 -21.29
CA ASP A 69 22.73 8.07 -20.10
C ASP A 69 22.01 6.72 -20.23
N HIS A 70 21.52 6.37 -21.43
CA HIS A 70 20.86 5.07 -21.65
C HIS A 70 21.80 3.88 -21.46
N LEU A 71 23.09 4.00 -21.85
CA LEU A 71 24.10 2.98 -21.57
C LEU A 71 24.55 3.03 -20.12
N ALA A 72 24.66 4.22 -19.54
CA ALA A 72 24.97 4.38 -18.11
C ALA A 72 23.92 3.71 -17.22
N HIS A 73 22.64 3.79 -17.58
CA HIS A 73 21.56 3.07 -16.89
C HIS A 73 21.81 1.56 -16.88
N LEU A 74 22.20 0.96 -18.01
CA LEU A 74 22.49 -0.47 -18.09
C LEU A 74 23.68 -0.87 -17.23
N CYS A 75 24.69 -0.02 -17.12
CA CYS A 75 25.84 -0.24 -16.23
C CYS A 75 25.48 -0.12 -14.74
N LEU A 76 24.57 0.80 -14.39
CA LEU A 76 24.19 1.08 -13.00
C LEU A 76 23.07 0.19 -12.48
N ALA A 77 22.17 -0.29 -13.34
CA ALA A 77 21.02 -1.12 -12.96
C ALA A 77 21.35 -2.38 -12.13
N PRO A 78 22.47 -3.09 -12.36
CA PRO A 78 22.82 -4.27 -11.57
C PRO A 78 23.37 -3.94 -10.17
N LEU A 79 23.73 -2.68 -9.90
CA LEU A 79 24.39 -2.31 -8.66
C LEU A 79 23.40 -2.27 -7.48
N PRO A 80 23.86 -2.57 -6.26
CA PRO A 80 23.00 -2.47 -5.08
C PRO A 80 22.47 -1.03 -4.91
N PRO A 81 21.16 -0.82 -4.66
CA PRO A 81 20.57 0.50 -4.45
C PRO A 81 21.30 1.36 -3.41
N ARG A 82 21.82 0.73 -2.35
CA ARG A 82 22.61 1.41 -1.31
C ARG A 82 23.91 2.02 -1.85
N LEU A 83 24.57 1.35 -2.80
CA LEU A 83 25.78 1.87 -3.43
C LEU A 83 25.44 3.06 -4.35
N LEU A 84 24.39 2.94 -5.15
CA LEU A 84 23.93 4.02 -6.04
C LEU A 84 23.58 5.29 -5.25
N HIS A 85 22.98 5.14 -4.07
CA HIS A 85 22.58 6.25 -3.22
C HIS A 85 23.75 7.03 -2.59
N THR A 86 24.91 6.38 -2.37
CA THR A 86 26.06 6.97 -1.66
C THR A 86 27.07 7.64 -2.58
N VAL A 87 27.14 7.27 -3.86
CA VAL A 87 28.24 7.72 -4.75
C VAL A 87 28.11 9.19 -5.16
N CYS A 88 27.01 9.57 -5.82
CA CYS A 88 26.82 10.95 -6.29
C CYS A 88 25.33 11.31 -6.45
N ARG A 89 25.03 12.61 -6.54
CA ARG A 89 23.64 13.11 -6.69
C ARG A 89 22.97 12.61 -7.99
N PRO A 90 23.62 12.57 -9.17
CA PRO A 90 23.02 12.01 -10.37
C PRO A 90 22.58 10.54 -10.23
N TRP A 91 23.39 9.68 -9.61
CA TRP A 91 23.03 8.27 -9.42
C TRP A 91 21.91 8.10 -8.39
N ARG A 92 21.90 8.94 -7.36
CA ARG A 92 20.79 9.00 -6.42
C ARG A 92 19.49 9.42 -7.13
N ARG A 93 19.51 10.47 -7.94
CA ARG A 93 18.33 10.88 -8.74
C ARG A 93 17.89 9.78 -9.70
N LEU A 94 18.83 9.10 -10.37
CA LEU A 94 18.52 7.94 -11.19
C LEU A 94 17.80 6.86 -10.37
N LEU A 95 18.31 6.54 -9.17
CA LEU A 95 17.70 5.55 -8.30
C LEU A 95 16.22 5.88 -8.02
N TYR A 96 15.87 7.16 -7.87
CA TYR A 96 14.49 7.61 -7.60
C TYR A 96 13.65 7.89 -8.86
N SER A 97 14.25 7.79 -10.05
CA SER A 97 13.58 8.02 -11.33
C SER A 97 12.58 6.89 -11.68
N PRO A 98 11.46 7.19 -12.36
CA PRO A 98 10.57 6.17 -12.93
C PRO A 98 11.25 5.23 -13.93
N SER A 99 12.36 5.64 -14.53
CA SER A 99 13.13 4.82 -15.48
C SER A 99 13.97 3.73 -14.82
N PHE A 100 14.19 3.82 -13.50
CA PHE A 100 14.94 2.83 -12.75
C PHE A 100 13.97 1.80 -12.13
N PRO A 101 14.21 0.49 -12.28
CA PRO A 101 13.34 -0.53 -11.70
C PRO A 101 13.13 -0.29 -10.20
N PRO A 102 11.89 -0.17 -9.71
CA PRO A 102 11.65 0.09 -8.30
C PRO A 102 12.08 -1.14 -7.49
N PHE A 103 12.94 -0.90 -6.49
CA PHE A 103 13.18 -1.87 -5.44
C PHE A 103 12.04 -1.82 -4.40
N LEU A 104 12.00 -2.82 -3.53
CA LEU A 104 10.92 -2.95 -2.55
C LEU A 104 11.09 -1.95 -1.40
N SER A 105 9.96 -1.44 -0.93
CA SER A 105 9.79 -0.58 0.23
C SER A 105 8.78 -1.22 1.17
N LEU A 106 8.89 -0.92 2.46
CA LEU A 106 7.89 -1.32 3.44
C LEU A 106 6.81 -0.24 3.51
N TYR A 107 5.55 -0.61 3.49
CA TYR A 107 4.41 0.29 3.67
C TYR A 107 3.70 -0.09 4.96
N ALA A 108 3.24 0.90 5.71
CA ALA A 108 2.58 0.70 6.97
C ALA A 108 1.26 1.47 7.04
N VAL A 109 0.26 0.84 7.64
CA VAL A 109 -0.91 1.52 8.19
C VAL A 109 -0.57 1.88 9.63
N LEU A 110 -0.82 3.13 9.99
CA LEU A 110 -0.36 3.72 11.24
C LEU A 110 -1.53 4.26 12.06
N ASP A 111 -1.47 4.00 13.36
CA ASP A 111 -2.33 4.57 14.38
C ASP A 111 -1.58 5.69 15.11
N GLY A 112 -2.17 6.88 15.21
CA GLY A 112 -1.65 7.94 16.09
C GLY A 112 -2.04 7.60 17.53
N GLY A 113 -1.07 7.55 18.44
CA GLY A 113 -1.31 7.12 19.83
C GLY A 113 -2.45 7.84 20.56
N ALA A 114 -2.87 7.30 21.71
CA ALA A 114 -4.01 7.79 22.50
C ALA A 114 -3.90 9.27 22.93
N ASP A 115 -2.68 9.81 23.00
CA ASP A 115 -2.40 11.18 23.44
C ASP A 115 -2.61 12.23 22.33
N ALA A 116 -2.74 11.80 21.07
CA ALA A 116 -3.09 12.69 19.97
C ALA A 116 -4.62 12.80 19.90
N SER A 117 -5.16 13.82 20.56
CA SER A 117 -6.58 14.20 20.56
C SER A 117 -7.07 14.54 19.13
N GLY A 118 -7.29 13.51 18.31
CA GLY A 118 -7.80 13.61 16.95
C GLY A 118 -7.09 12.79 15.87
N ALA A 119 -6.04 12.00 16.17
CA ALA A 119 -5.28 11.33 15.11
C ALA A 119 -6.04 10.13 14.52
N GLY A 120 -6.48 10.27 13.27
CA GLY A 120 -7.00 9.18 12.45
C GLY A 120 -5.90 8.28 11.87
N VAL A 121 -6.32 7.26 11.12
CA VAL A 121 -5.42 6.36 10.40
C VAL A 121 -4.54 7.15 9.43
N SER A 122 -3.24 6.90 9.45
CA SER A 122 -2.29 7.44 8.47
C SER A 122 -1.49 6.32 7.80
N PHE A 123 -0.79 6.66 6.73
CA PHE A 123 -0.06 5.70 5.90
C PHE A 123 1.34 6.23 5.67
N ALA A 124 2.34 5.36 5.69
CA ALA A 124 3.73 5.74 5.40
C ALA A 124 4.48 4.63 4.68
N ALA A 125 5.53 5.01 3.95
CA ALA A 125 6.46 4.09 3.31
C ALA A 125 7.87 4.28 3.88
N TYR A 126 8.50 3.19 4.31
CA TYR A 126 9.88 3.18 4.75
C TYR A 126 10.82 2.83 3.60
N ASP A 127 11.62 3.82 3.22
CA ASP A 127 12.70 3.65 2.25
C ASP A 127 13.95 3.09 2.94
N ALA A 128 14.24 1.82 2.68
CA ALA A 128 15.39 1.11 3.27
C ALA A 128 16.77 1.58 2.76
N VAL A 129 16.81 2.41 1.71
CA VAL A 129 18.03 3.01 1.18
C VAL A 129 18.28 4.37 1.83
N ALA A 130 17.26 5.21 1.95
CA ALA A 130 17.35 6.49 2.65
C ALA A 130 17.28 6.35 4.19
N GLY A 131 16.76 5.23 4.69
CA GLY A 131 16.62 4.97 6.12
C GLY A 131 15.52 5.80 6.80
N ARG A 132 14.46 6.20 6.07
CA ARG A 132 13.42 7.10 6.58
C ARG A 132 12.02 6.68 6.16
N TRP A 133 11.03 7.12 6.93
CA TRP A 133 9.61 7.03 6.59
C TRP A 133 9.16 8.28 5.84
N ASP A 134 8.48 8.10 4.72
CA ASP A 134 7.76 9.15 4.01
C ASP A 134 6.25 8.95 4.20
N GLU A 135 5.52 10.00 4.55
CA GLU A 135 4.07 9.96 4.70
C GLU A 135 3.37 9.89 3.34
N LEU A 136 2.33 9.05 3.25
CA LEU A 136 1.46 8.95 2.08
C LEU A 136 0.33 9.99 2.17
N PRO A 137 -0.23 10.42 1.03
CA PRO A 137 -1.44 11.24 1.05
C PRO A 137 -2.57 10.51 1.78
N ALA A 138 -3.51 11.25 2.36
CA ALA A 138 -4.69 10.65 2.98
C ALA A 138 -5.60 10.00 1.91
N PRO A 139 -6.09 8.76 2.13
CA PRO A 139 -7.06 8.17 1.23
C PRO A 139 -8.41 8.90 1.29
N PRO A 140 -9.23 8.82 0.23
CA PRO A 140 -10.62 9.25 0.26
C PRO A 140 -11.42 8.30 1.16
N MET A 141 -11.48 8.65 2.45
CA MET A 141 -12.17 7.89 3.49
C MET A 141 -13.50 8.54 3.86
N PRO A 142 -14.47 7.76 4.38
CA PRO A 142 -15.66 8.33 5.00
C PRO A 142 -15.29 9.31 6.13
N SER A 143 -16.16 10.30 6.36
CA SER A 143 -16.07 11.18 7.52
C SER A 143 -17.12 10.78 8.56
N PRO A 144 -16.74 10.43 9.80
CA PRO A 144 -15.38 10.33 10.33
C PRO A 144 -14.62 9.09 9.79
N PRO A 145 -13.27 9.11 9.77
CA PRO A 145 -12.48 7.99 9.30
C PRO A 145 -12.72 6.72 10.12
N PRO A 146 -12.44 5.52 9.55
CA PRO A 146 -12.60 4.27 10.26
C PRO A 146 -11.82 4.25 11.57
N ARG A 147 -12.40 3.64 12.60
CA ARG A 147 -11.68 3.42 13.86
C ARG A 147 -10.87 2.13 13.75
N LEU A 148 -9.61 2.20 14.16
CA LEU A 148 -8.76 1.02 14.35
C LEU A 148 -8.99 0.35 15.72
N TRP A 149 -9.51 1.12 16.67
CA TRP A 149 -9.83 0.66 18.01
C TRP A 149 -11.22 1.12 18.44
N HIS A 150 -11.98 0.23 19.07
CA HIS A 150 -13.33 0.50 19.52
C HIS A 150 -13.49 0.11 20.99
N PRO A 151 -14.01 0.98 21.87
CA PRO A 151 -14.04 0.75 23.31
C PRO A 151 -14.90 -0.44 23.73
N SER A 152 -15.86 -0.86 22.91
CA SER A 152 -16.65 -2.08 23.17
C SER A 152 -15.88 -3.38 23.00
N PHE A 153 -14.65 -3.34 22.45
CA PHE A 153 -13.78 -4.50 22.38
C PHE A 153 -12.56 -4.27 23.26
N LEU A 154 -12.47 -5.04 24.34
CA LEU A 154 -11.36 -4.94 25.30
C LEU A 154 -10.03 -5.45 24.73
N SER A 155 -10.06 -6.32 23.70
CA SER A 155 -8.87 -6.99 23.17
C SER A 155 -8.74 -6.99 21.65
N ARG A 156 -9.73 -6.52 20.90
CA ARG A 156 -9.68 -6.55 19.42
C ARG A 156 -9.36 -5.18 18.85
N ARG A 157 -8.24 -5.11 18.13
CA ARG A 157 -8.06 -4.11 17.09
C ARG A 157 -8.94 -4.51 15.92
N LEU A 158 -9.76 -3.58 15.43
CA LEU A 158 -10.60 -3.80 14.27
C LEU A 158 -9.93 -3.09 13.10
N PRO A 159 -8.92 -3.72 12.48
CA PRO A 159 -8.09 -3.03 11.51
C PRO A 159 -8.95 -2.57 10.33
N LEU A 160 -8.54 -1.43 9.79
CA LEU A 160 -8.74 -1.16 8.39
C LEU A 160 -7.97 -2.23 7.61
N GLN A 161 -8.69 -3.18 7.03
CA GLN A 161 -8.09 -4.28 6.30
C GLN A 161 -7.49 -3.74 5.00
N SER A 162 -6.21 -4.05 4.81
CA SER A 162 -5.41 -3.62 3.69
C SER A 162 -4.68 -4.80 3.09
N VAL A 163 -4.41 -4.75 1.78
CA VAL A 163 -3.81 -5.84 1.01
C VAL A 163 -2.79 -5.26 0.03
N ALA A 164 -1.66 -5.94 -0.14
CA ALA A 164 -0.71 -5.70 -1.22
C ALA A 164 -1.00 -6.63 -2.42
N ALA A 165 -1.40 -6.06 -3.55
CA ALA A 165 -1.76 -6.83 -4.75
C ALA A 165 -1.32 -6.10 -6.03
N ALA A 166 -0.67 -6.84 -6.94
CA ALA A 166 -0.06 -6.32 -8.18
C ALA A 166 0.76 -5.03 -7.99
N GLY A 167 1.56 -4.97 -6.93
CA GLY A 167 2.40 -3.81 -6.60
C GLY A 167 1.62 -2.58 -6.10
N ARG A 168 0.34 -2.73 -5.73
CA ARG A 168 -0.53 -1.67 -5.20
C ARG A 168 -0.98 -1.96 -3.78
N LEU A 169 -1.17 -0.91 -3.00
CA LEU A 169 -1.79 -0.98 -1.68
C LEU A 169 -3.31 -0.79 -1.85
N VAL A 170 -4.10 -1.72 -1.31
CA VAL A 170 -5.56 -1.70 -1.45
C VAL A 170 -6.21 -1.76 -0.07
N LEU A 171 -7.06 -0.79 0.25
CA LEU A 171 -7.96 -0.83 1.40
C LEU A 171 -9.24 -1.53 0.98
N VAL A 172 -9.64 -2.59 1.66
CA VAL A 172 -10.72 -3.49 1.20
C VAL A 172 -11.90 -3.54 2.16
N ALA A 173 -11.67 -3.39 3.46
CA ALA A 173 -12.72 -3.43 4.47
C ALA A 173 -12.32 -2.60 5.68
N GLY A 174 -13.29 -2.12 6.45
CA GLY A 174 -13.05 -1.34 7.66
C GLY A 174 -14.35 -1.08 8.41
N SER A 175 -14.25 -0.57 9.64
CA SER A 175 -15.40 -0.31 10.49
C SER A 175 -15.52 1.18 10.84
N THR A 176 -16.73 1.71 10.78
CA THR A 176 -17.06 3.05 11.29
C THR A 176 -17.13 3.04 12.82
N ARG A 177 -17.40 4.20 13.42
CA ARG A 177 -17.63 4.32 14.87
C ARG A 177 -18.83 3.50 15.37
N SER A 178 -19.83 3.27 14.53
CA SER A 178 -21.01 2.47 14.86
C SER A 178 -20.84 0.99 14.48
N LEU A 179 -19.61 0.57 14.18
CA LEU A 179 -19.29 -0.78 13.72
C LEU A 179 -20.01 -1.16 12.41
N SER A 180 -20.39 -0.19 11.59
CA SER A 180 -20.87 -0.45 10.23
C SER A 180 -19.70 -0.58 9.25
N PRO A 181 -19.88 -1.29 8.12
CA PRO A 181 -18.88 -1.33 7.05
C PRO A 181 -18.53 0.08 6.58
N ALA A 182 -17.25 0.42 6.59
CA ALA A 182 -16.79 1.77 6.27
C ALA A 182 -16.52 1.97 4.77
N LEU A 183 -16.17 0.91 4.05
CA LEU A 183 -15.72 1.02 2.66
C LEU A 183 -16.75 0.42 1.70
N PRO A 184 -17.46 1.24 0.90
CA PRO A 184 -18.40 0.73 -0.09
C PRO A 184 -17.70 0.21 -1.36
N ARG A 185 -16.43 0.58 -1.54
CA ARG A 185 -15.55 0.17 -2.65
C ARG A 185 -14.12 0.07 -2.12
N PRO A 186 -13.23 -0.71 -2.74
CA PRO A 186 -11.83 -0.68 -2.38
C PRO A 186 -11.20 0.69 -2.72
N VAL A 187 -10.18 1.06 -1.97
CA VAL A 187 -9.39 2.28 -2.21
C VAL A 187 -7.95 1.87 -2.53
N VAL A 188 -7.44 2.28 -3.68
CA VAL A 188 -6.17 1.81 -4.24
C VAL A 188 -5.15 2.92 -4.25
N PHE A 189 -3.94 2.62 -3.79
CA PHE A 189 -2.76 3.45 -3.97
C PHE A 189 -1.77 2.74 -4.88
N ASP A 190 -1.41 3.38 -5.99
CA ASP A 190 -0.39 2.90 -6.91
C ASP A 190 0.92 3.65 -6.65
N PRO A 191 1.92 3.01 -6.01
CA PRO A 191 3.19 3.66 -5.71
C PRO A 191 4.07 3.85 -6.95
N SER A 192 3.84 3.09 -8.02
CA SER A 192 4.65 3.16 -9.25
C SER A 192 4.09 4.18 -10.24
N ALA A 193 2.94 4.78 -9.95
CA ALA A 193 2.37 5.83 -10.79
C ALA A 193 3.29 7.08 -10.80
N PRO A 194 3.39 7.82 -11.92
CA PRO A 194 4.17 9.05 -11.99
C PRO A 194 3.76 10.11 -10.94
N SER A 195 2.48 10.11 -10.58
CA SER A 195 1.90 10.89 -9.49
C SER A 195 1.12 9.94 -8.58
N PRO A 196 1.76 9.38 -7.54
CA PRO A 196 1.13 8.44 -6.62
C PRO A 196 -0.04 9.10 -5.89
N ARG A 197 -1.24 8.55 -6.07
CA ARG A 197 -2.47 9.04 -5.42
C ARG A 197 -3.43 7.90 -5.18
N TRP A 198 -4.31 8.10 -4.21
CA TRP A 198 -5.41 7.18 -3.96
C TRP A 198 -6.51 7.31 -5.02
N ARG A 199 -7.10 6.18 -5.39
CA ARG A 199 -8.22 6.09 -6.34
C ARG A 199 -9.25 5.09 -5.83
N LEU A 200 -10.52 5.32 -6.14
CA LEU A 200 -11.58 4.35 -5.86
C LEU A 200 -11.55 3.24 -6.91
N GLY A 201 -11.73 2.00 -6.45
CA GLY A 201 -11.97 0.86 -7.33
C GLY A 201 -13.46 0.63 -7.61
N PRO A 202 -13.80 -0.53 -8.21
CA PRO A 202 -15.17 -0.88 -8.58
C PRO A 202 -16.02 -1.18 -7.35
N GLN A 203 -17.34 -1.09 -7.50
CA GLN A 203 -18.26 -1.52 -6.43
C GLN A 203 -18.10 -3.02 -6.16
N PHE A 204 -18.18 -3.40 -4.88
CA PHE A 204 -18.23 -4.80 -4.52
C PHE A 204 -19.46 -5.48 -5.14
N PRO A 205 -19.37 -6.76 -5.54
CA PRO A 205 -20.51 -7.51 -6.07
C PRO A 205 -21.46 -7.99 -4.94
N PHE A 206 -21.19 -7.56 -3.70
CA PHE A 206 -21.89 -7.91 -2.47
C PHE A 206 -21.98 -6.68 -1.57
N ALA A 207 -22.78 -6.77 -0.51
CA ALA A 207 -22.87 -5.69 0.47
C ALA A 207 -21.49 -5.36 1.07
N PRO A 208 -21.14 -4.08 1.26
CA PRO A 208 -19.93 -3.68 1.97
C PRO A 208 -19.81 -4.40 3.30
N ARG A 209 -18.59 -4.84 3.66
CA ARG A 209 -18.37 -5.75 4.78
C ARG A 209 -17.20 -5.34 5.67
N ARG A 210 -17.17 -5.90 6.87
CA ARG A 210 -16.07 -5.87 7.84
C ARG A 210 -15.73 -7.29 8.29
N TRP A 211 -14.54 -7.47 8.87
CA TRP A 211 -14.12 -8.73 9.48
C TRP A 211 -14.19 -9.91 8.51
N CYS A 212 -13.80 -9.66 7.26
CA CYS A 212 -13.70 -10.68 6.24
C CYS A 212 -12.30 -11.30 6.23
N ALA A 213 -12.15 -12.45 5.57
CA ALA A 213 -10.84 -12.89 5.12
C ALA A 213 -10.41 -12.04 3.92
N ALA A 214 -9.20 -11.51 3.95
CA ALA A 214 -8.67 -10.68 2.86
C ALA A 214 -7.18 -10.93 2.62
N GLY A 215 -6.78 -10.87 1.35
CA GLY A 215 -5.39 -11.07 0.97
C GLY A 215 -5.17 -11.00 -0.53
N SER A 216 -4.02 -11.51 -0.98
CA SER A 216 -3.58 -11.40 -2.37
C SER A 216 -3.29 -12.78 -2.95
N ALA A 217 -3.72 -13.02 -4.18
CA ALA A 217 -3.51 -14.25 -4.91
C ALA A 217 -3.17 -13.95 -6.37
N ARG A 218 -1.95 -14.29 -6.80
CA ARG A 218 -1.46 -14.01 -8.17
C ARG A 218 -1.66 -12.55 -8.60
N GLY A 219 -1.39 -11.62 -7.69
CA GLY A 219 -1.55 -10.18 -7.92
C GLY A 219 -3.00 -9.66 -7.86
N ARG A 220 -4.00 -10.53 -7.64
CA ARG A 220 -5.40 -10.13 -7.46
C ARG A 220 -5.74 -10.04 -5.98
N VAL A 221 -6.63 -9.11 -5.64
CA VAL A 221 -7.23 -8.98 -4.31
C VAL A 221 -8.25 -10.10 -4.13
N PHE A 222 -8.20 -10.78 -3.00
CA PHE A 222 -9.13 -11.83 -2.59
C PHE A 222 -9.89 -11.36 -1.35
N VAL A 223 -11.22 -11.49 -1.35
CA VAL A 223 -12.08 -11.19 -0.20
C VAL A 223 -13.10 -12.30 -0.04
N ALA A 224 -13.27 -12.86 1.16
CA ALA A 224 -14.28 -13.86 1.46
C ALA A 224 -14.84 -13.72 2.87
N GLY A 225 -16.12 -14.06 3.04
CA GLY A 225 -16.82 -13.98 4.33
C GLY A 225 -16.94 -12.56 4.86
N GLY A 226 -17.06 -12.39 6.17
CA GLY A 226 -17.28 -11.11 6.82
C GLY A 226 -18.75 -10.77 7.02
N VAL A 227 -19.00 -9.62 7.65
CA VAL A 227 -20.33 -9.18 8.05
C VAL A 227 -20.65 -7.80 7.47
N GLY A 228 -21.85 -7.66 6.89
CA GLY A 228 -22.38 -6.41 6.39
C GLY A 228 -22.94 -5.51 7.50
N ALA A 229 -23.76 -4.51 7.17
CA ALA A 229 -24.40 -3.66 8.17
C ALA A 229 -25.21 -4.46 9.21
N GLY A 230 -25.86 -5.54 8.75
CA GLY A 230 -26.40 -6.62 9.58
C GLY A 230 -25.73 -7.96 9.26
N TYR A 231 -26.03 -8.98 10.05
CA TYR A 231 -25.63 -10.35 9.74
C TYR A 231 -26.55 -10.94 8.68
N ASP A 232 -25.94 -11.43 7.60
CA ASP A 232 -26.61 -12.21 6.56
C ASP A 232 -25.74 -13.43 6.22
N ALA A 233 -26.35 -14.61 6.17
CA ALA A 233 -25.62 -15.87 5.98
C ALA A 233 -25.14 -16.08 4.54
N ASN A 234 -25.74 -15.43 3.55
CA ASN A 234 -25.32 -15.53 2.16
C ASN A 234 -24.11 -14.60 1.93
N ASP A 235 -24.15 -13.38 2.47
CA ASP A 235 -23.01 -12.47 2.47
C ASP A 235 -21.83 -13.06 3.25
N ALA A 236 -22.08 -13.69 4.39
CA ALA A 236 -21.07 -14.36 5.21
C ALA A 236 -20.38 -15.56 4.54
N ARG A 237 -21.00 -16.13 3.50
CA ARG A 237 -20.44 -17.24 2.70
C ARG A 237 -19.88 -16.78 1.36
N SER A 238 -20.21 -15.57 0.91
CA SER A 238 -19.79 -15.06 -0.38
C SER A 238 -18.36 -14.52 -0.35
N GLY A 239 -17.80 -14.36 -1.53
CA GLY A 239 -16.48 -13.79 -1.73
C GLY A 239 -16.30 -13.39 -3.19
N ALA A 240 -15.22 -12.67 -3.47
CA ALA A 240 -14.85 -12.28 -4.81
C ALA A 240 -13.35 -12.03 -4.92
N VAL A 241 -12.86 -12.09 -6.15
CA VAL A 241 -11.51 -11.68 -6.52
C VAL A 241 -11.54 -10.51 -7.50
N TRP A 242 -10.52 -9.67 -7.47
CA TRP A 242 -10.43 -8.53 -8.37
C TRP A 242 -8.98 -8.17 -8.66
N ASP A 243 -8.71 -7.77 -9.90
CA ASP A 243 -7.39 -7.32 -10.34
C ASP A 243 -7.23 -5.79 -10.15
N PRO A 244 -6.42 -5.34 -9.17
CA PRO A 244 -6.17 -3.91 -9.00
C PRO A 244 -5.28 -3.31 -10.10
N ALA A 245 -4.61 -4.13 -10.94
CA ALA A 245 -3.90 -3.64 -12.12
C ALA A 245 -4.82 -3.25 -13.27
N SER A 246 -6.02 -3.80 -13.28
CA SER A 246 -7.08 -3.51 -14.25
C SER A 246 -8.26 -2.88 -13.53
N PRO A 247 -8.17 -1.62 -13.06
CA PRO A 247 -9.16 -1.07 -12.14
C PRO A 247 -10.57 -0.88 -12.71
N ALA A 248 -10.70 -0.96 -14.04
CA ALA A 248 -11.99 -0.97 -14.73
C ALA A 248 -12.66 -2.35 -14.75
N ALA A 249 -11.92 -3.43 -14.47
CA ALA A 249 -12.47 -4.78 -14.39
C ALA A 249 -13.42 -4.89 -13.19
N ALA A 250 -14.52 -5.62 -13.39
CA ALA A 250 -15.43 -5.96 -12.32
C ALA A 250 -14.81 -7.00 -11.38
N TRP A 251 -15.39 -7.13 -10.19
CA TRP A 251 -15.08 -8.25 -9.30
C TRP A 251 -15.61 -9.57 -9.89
N GLU A 252 -14.83 -10.63 -9.77
CA GLU A 252 -15.20 -12.00 -10.13
C GLU A 252 -15.70 -12.72 -8.87
N PRO A 253 -16.95 -13.20 -8.83
CA PRO A 253 -17.49 -13.87 -7.66
C PRO A 253 -16.81 -15.23 -7.43
N LEU A 254 -16.62 -15.58 -6.16
CA LEU A 254 -16.18 -16.90 -5.74
C LEU A 254 -17.40 -17.80 -5.48
N PRO A 255 -17.25 -19.14 -5.62
CA PRO A 255 -18.22 -20.08 -5.08
C PRO A 255 -18.46 -19.81 -3.59
N PRO A 256 -19.69 -19.97 -3.09
CA PRO A 256 -19.96 -19.76 -1.69
C PRO A 256 -19.20 -20.78 -0.82
N MET A 257 -18.67 -20.31 0.30
CA MET A 257 -18.12 -21.17 1.35
C MET A 257 -19.22 -22.08 1.93
N ARG A 258 -18.82 -23.22 2.49
CA ARG A 258 -19.74 -24.17 3.12
C ARG A 258 -20.49 -23.56 4.32
N ASP A 259 -19.84 -22.66 5.06
CA ASP A 259 -20.35 -22.05 6.28
C ASP A 259 -19.80 -20.61 6.46
N CYS A 260 -20.25 -19.95 7.53
CA CYS A 260 -20.01 -18.54 7.81
C CYS A 260 -18.77 -18.29 8.68
N ARG A 261 -17.81 -19.22 8.76
CA ARG A 261 -16.75 -19.19 9.79
C ARG A 261 -15.83 -17.97 9.78
N PHE A 262 -15.69 -17.30 8.64
CA PHE A 262 -14.88 -16.09 8.47
C PHE A 262 -15.69 -14.79 8.63
N SER A 263 -16.70 -14.77 9.51
CA SER A 263 -17.57 -13.59 9.71
C SER A 263 -17.43 -12.93 11.09
N ARG A 264 -16.55 -13.49 11.94
CA ARG A 264 -16.36 -13.07 13.33
C ARG A 264 -15.03 -12.35 13.57
N ASP A 265 -14.10 -12.40 12.62
CA ASP A 265 -12.78 -11.82 12.78
C ASP A 265 -12.15 -11.47 11.43
N ALA A 266 -11.30 -10.45 11.42
CA ALA A 266 -10.51 -10.11 10.24
C ALA A 266 -9.40 -11.15 10.07
N ALA A 267 -9.54 -12.02 9.08
CA ALA A 267 -8.56 -13.07 8.80
C ALA A 267 -7.64 -12.68 7.63
N GLU A 268 -6.38 -13.10 7.70
CA GLU A 268 -5.43 -13.01 6.60
C GLU A 268 -5.67 -14.15 5.62
N ALA A 269 -5.76 -13.84 4.32
CA ALA A 269 -5.82 -14.84 3.26
C ALA A 269 -4.44 -14.92 2.57
N VAL A 270 -3.71 -15.99 2.83
CA VAL A 270 -2.32 -16.15 2.36
C VAL A 270 -2.29 -17.09 1.16
N CYS A 271 -1.78 -16.61 0.03
CA CYS A 271 -1.61 -17.42 -1.17
C CYS A 271 -0.24 -18.11 -1.18
N SER A 272 -0.24 -19.41 -1.44
CA SER A 272 0.97 -20.18 -1.71
C SER A 272 0.63 -21.39 -2.58
N GLY A 273 1.47 -21.68 -3.57
CA GLY A 273 1.29 -22.86 -4.42
C GLY A 273 -0.02 -22.87 -5.21
N GLY A 274 -0.62 -21.70 -5.48
CA GLY A 274 -1.92 -21.61 -6.15
C GLY A 274 -3.12 -21.90 -5.25
N LYS A 275 -2.92 -22.00 -3.93
CA LYS A 275 -3.98 -22.16 -2.94
C LYS A 275 -4.03 -20.95 -2.01
N VAL A 276 -5.22 -20.44 -1.73
CA VAL A 276 -5.46 -19.36 -0.76
C VAL A 276 -5.88 -19.98 0.56
N CYS A 277 -5.04 -19.82 1.57
CA CYS A 277 -5.22 -20.41 2.89
C CYS A 277 -5.73 -19.34 3.87
N MET A 278 -6.76 -19.66 4.63
CA MET A 278 -7.38 -18.75 5.59
C MET A 278 -7.60 -19.50 6.91
N VAL A 279 -7.23 -18.88 8.02
CA VAL A 279 -7.43 -19.43 9.37
C VAL A 279 -8.23 -18.42 10.19
N SER A 280 -9.29 -18.88 10.84
CA SER A 280 -10.08 -18.05 11.74
C SER A 280 -9.35 -17.86 13.07
N LEU A 281 -9.47 -16.65 13.63
CA LEU A 281 -8.87 -16.23 14.91
C LEU A 281 -7.33 -16.26 14.91
N ARG A 282 -6.72 -15.22 15.50
CA ARG A 282 -5.30 -15.25 15.86
C ARG A 282 -5.09 -15.97 17.21
N GLY A 283 -3.95 -16.64 17.40
CA GLY A 283 -3.58 -17.25 18.70
C GLY A 283 -3.82 -18.76 18.81
N ARG A 284 -4.12 -19.31 20.00
CA ARG A 284 -4.27 -20.77 20.28
C ARG A 284 -5.70 -21.29 20.45
N GLY A 285 -6.71 -20.44 20.24
CA GLY A 285 -8.12 -20.86 20.34
C GLY A 285 -8.50 -21.97 19.35
N ALA A 286 -9.71 -22.50 19.46
CA ALA A 286 -10.26 -23.41 18.45
C ALA A 286 -10.31 -22.69 17.09
N LYS A 287 -9.46 -23.12 16.17
CA LYS A 287 -9.31 -22.55 14.84
C LYS A 287 -10.10 -23.34 13.84
N GLU A 288 -10.58 -22.64 12.83
CA GLU A 288 -11.16 -23.23 11.65
C GLU A 288 -10.39 -22.75 10.44
N GLY A 289 -9.95 -23.70 9.61
CA GLY A 289 -9.21 -23.42 8.38
C GLY A 289 -10.09 -23.62 7.16
N ALA A 290 -9.83 -22.84 6.10
CA ALA A 290 -10.34 -23.13 4.77
C ALA A 290 -9.25 -22.85 3.73
N VAL A 291 -9.28 -23.62 2.65
CA VAL A 291 -8.37 -23.46 1.52
C VAL A 291 -9.18 -23.29 0.25
N PHE A 292 -8.87 -22.29 -0.56
CA PHE A 292 -9.44 -22.15 -1.90
C PHE A 292 -8.39 -22.52 -2.95
N ASP A 293 -8.70 -23.51 -3.78
CA ASP A 293 -7.85 -23.88 -4.90
C ASP A 293 -8.14 -22.97 -6.10
N LEU A 294 -7.16 -22.14 -6.49
CA LEU A 294 -7.33 -21.17 -7.58
C LEU A 294 -7.43 -21.82 -8.96
N ALA A 295 -6.89 -23.03 -9.14
CA ALA A 295 -6.94 -23.74 -10.41
C ALA A 295 -8.25 -24.51 -10.56
N ALA A 296 -8.70 -25.18 -9.51
CA ALA A 296 -9.96 -25.91 -9.49
C ALA A 296 -11.19 -25.01 -9.24
N GLY A 297 -10.98 -23.80 -8.72
CA GLY A 297 -12.06 -22.86 -8.42
C GLY A 297 -13.02 -23.38 -7.37
N ARG A 298 -12.53 -24.03 -6.31
CA ARG A 298 -13.37 -24.59 -5.23
C ARG A 298 -12.72 -24.48 -3.86
N TRP A 299 -13.58 -24.53 -2.85
CA TRP A 299 -13.17 -24.65 -1.44
C TRP A 299 -12.80 -26.10 -1.10
N GLU A 300 -11.76 -26.24 -0.30
CA GLU A 300 -11.22 -27.50 0.21
C GLU A 300 -10.98 -27.36 1.71
N ASP A 301 -10.98 -28.49 2.42
CA ASP A 301 -10.60 -28.53 3.82
C ASP A 301 -9.10 -28.24 3.98
N MET A 302 -8.74 -27.53 5.04
CA MET A 302 -7.35 -27.20 5.32
C MET A 302 -6.56 -28.43 5.78
N PRO A 303 -5.31 -28.63 5.30
CA PRO A 303 -4.43 -29.67 5.81
C PRO A 303 -4.31 -29.61 7.35
N PRO A 304 -4.42 -30.75 8.07
CA PRO A 304 -4.41 -30.76 9.53
C PRO A 304 -3.12 -30.18 10.13
N GLY A 305 -1.96 -30.46 9.54
CA GLY A 305 -0.67 -29.95 10.01
C GLY A 305 -0.52 -28.45 9.79
N MET A 306 -1.02 -27.93 8.66
CA MET A 306 -1.15 -26.48 8.42
C MET A 306 -1.94 -25.82 9.55
N LEU A 307 -3.17 -26.29 9.81
CA LEU A 307 -4.05 -25.70 10.81
C LEU A 307 -3.44 -25.77 12.22
N ALA A 308 -2.83 -26.90 12.58
CA ALA A 308 -2.25 -27.12 13.90
C ALA A 308 -1.07 -26.19 14.22
N GLY A 309 -0.24 -25.86 13.22
CA GLY A 309 0.93 -24.98 13.41
C GLY A 309 0.70 -23.50 13.12
N TRP A 310 -0.48 -23.11 12.59
CA TRP A 310 -0.79 -21.72 12.29
C TRP A 310 -1.10 -20.92 13.57
N LYS A 311 -0.09 -20.49 14.32
CA LYS A 311 -0.22 -19.93 15.68
C LYS A 311 -0.18 -18.40 15.80
N GLY A 312 -0.24 -17.68 14.69
CA GLY A 312 -0.25 -16.21 14.70
C GLY A 312 -0.36 -15.62 13.30
N SER A 313 0.10 -14.38 13.14
CA SER A 313 0.13 -13.68 11.85
C SER A 313 0.97 -14.42 10.80
N ALA A 314 0.52 -14.34 9.55
CA ALA A 314 1.00 -15.12 8.43
C ALA A 314 1.20 -14.27 7.18
N ALA A 315 2.22 -14.61 6.40
CA ALA A 315 2.48 -13.98 5.11
C ALA A 315 3.19 -14.97 4.19
N ALA A 316 3.00 -14.81 2.89
CA ALA A 316 3.72 -15.60 1.89
C ALA A 316 4.77 -14.76 1.18
N VAL A 317 5.88 -15.40 0.84
CA VAL A 317 6.90 -14.81 -0.03
C VAL A 317 7.29 -15.82 -1.10
N ALA A 318 7.32 -15.36 -2.35
CA ALA A 318 7.99 -16.07 -3.42
C ALA A 318 9.51 -15.90 -3.27
N PRO A 319 10.28 -16.98 -3.08
CA PRO A 319 11.73 -16.92 -3.22
C PRO A 319 12.09 -16.66 -4.69
N ALA A 320 13.26 -16.07 -4.92
CA ALA A 320 13.73 -15.82 -6.28
C ALA A 320 13.84 -17.14 -7.06
N GLY A 321 12.93 -17.36 -8.02
CA GLY A 321 12.90 -18.57 -8.85
C GLY A 321 12.27 -19.82 -8.21
N GLY A 322 11.52 -19.69 -7.11
CA GLY A 322 10.85 -20.83 -6.47
C GLY A 322 9.38 -20.58 -6.12
N ALA A 323 8.73 -21.59 -5.54
CA ALA A 323 7.34 -21.52 -5.14
C ALA A 323 7.15 -20.64 -3.89
N GLU A 324 6.04 -19.91 -3.83
CA GLU A 324 5.63 -19.14 -2.65
C GLU A 324 5.61 -20.01 -1.39
N THR A 325 6.27 -19.57 -0.32
CA THR A 325 6.28 -20.26 0.97
C THR A 325 5.50 -19.43 1.99
N ILE A 326 4.60 -20.09 2.72
CA ILE A 326 3.88 -19.47 3.85
C ILE A 326 4.80 -19.43 5.06
N PHE A 327 4.89 -18.27 5.68
CA PHE A 327 5.52 -18.06 6.98
C PHE A 327 4.46 -17.71 8.02
N VAL A 328 4.65 -18.20 9.24
CA VAL A 328 3.85 -17.83 10.42
C VAL A 328 4.79 -17.49 11.55
N VAL A 329 4.44 -16.45 12.31
CA VAL A 329 5.07 -16.15 13.59
C VAL A 329 4.22 -16.73 14.74
N ASP A 330 4.82 -17.58 15.57
CA ASP A 330 4.22 -17.99 16.85
C ASP A 330 4.38 -16.82 17.83
N GLU A 331 3.28 -16.11 18.11
CA GLU A 331 3.27 -14.87 18.89
C GLU A 331 3.68 -15.09 20.36
N GLU A 332 3.53 -16.31 20.90
CA GLU A 332 3.93 -16.62 22.28
C GLU A 332 5.40 -17.00 22.37
N ARG A 333 5.87 -17.83 21.44
CA ARG A 333 7.25 -18.33 21.43
C ARG A 333 8.23 -17.35 20.78
N GLY A 334 7.75 -16.51 19.87
CA GLY A 334 8.60 -15.70 18.99
C GLY A 334 9.29 -16.54 17.92
N ALA A 335 8.66 -17.64 17.48
CA ALA A 335 9.22 -18.55 16.48
C ALA A 335 8.64 -18.28 15.09
N LEU A 336 9.48 -17.86 14.15
CA LEU A 336 9.13 -17.75 12.74
C LEU A 336 9.29 -19.12 12.07
N SER A 337 8.22 -19.66 11.50
CA SER A 337 8.22 -20.97 10.86
C SER A 337 7.74 -20.89 9.42
N ALA A 338 8.36 -21.69 8.55
CA ALA A 338 7.97 -21.88 7.15
C ALA A 338 7.17 -23.17 7.00
N TYR A 339 6.11 -23.12 6.20
CA TYR A 339 5.29 -24.29 5.91
C TYR A 339 5.86 -25.12 4.76
N ASP A 340 5.91 -26.44 4.95
CA ASP A 340 6.30 -27.44 3.98
C ASP A 340 5.06 -28.20 3.49
N TRP A 341 4.60 -27.86 2.28
CA TRP A 341 3.44 -28.49 1.65
C TRP A 341 3.59 -30.01 1.49
N GLY A 342 4.79 -30.51 1.18
CA GLY A 342 5.00 -31.92 0.90
C GLY A 342 4.90 -32.80 2.15
N GLY A 343 5.22 -32.23 3.32
CA GLY A 343 5.19 -32.93 4.60
C GLY A 343 4.07 -32.53 5.55
N ASP A 344 3.15 -31.64 5.13
CA ASP A 344 2.11 -31.02 5.97
C ASP A 344 2.65 -30.60 7.35
N ARG A 345 3.75 -29.85 7.36
CA ARG A 345 4.45 -29.51 8.60
C ARG A 345 5.11 -28.15 8.56
N TRP A 346 5.29 -27.57 9.74
CA TRP A 346 5.99 -26.30 9.94
C TRP A 346 7.44 -26.57 10.33
N ARG A 347 8.37 -25.80 9.75
CA ARG A 347 9.80 -25.83 10.09
C ARG A 347 10.23 -24.47 10.62
N THR A 348 10.80 -24.43 11.81
CA THR A 348 11.29 -23.16 12.39
C THR A 348 12.50 -22.65 11.61
N VAL A 349 12.41 -21.39 11.19
CA VAL A 349 13.45 -20.67 10.43
C VAL A 349 14.23 -19.73 11.34
N ALA A 350 13.55 -19.09 12.29
CA ALA A 350 14.16 -18.22 13.28
C ALA A 350 13.36 -18.29 14.58
N GLU A 351 14.01 -18.07 15.73
CA GLU A 351 13.34 -17.87 17.02
C GLU A 351 14.02 -16.70 17.72
N SER A 352 13.23 -15.76 18.22
CA SER A 352 13.73 -14.58 18.92
C SER A 352 12.65 -13.99 19.81
N GLU A 353 13.03 -13.60 21.03
CA GLU A 353 12.17 -12.85 21.95
C GLU A 353 11.58 -11.58 21.32
N ARG A 354 12.27 -10.97 20.35
CA ARG A 354 11.81 -9.79 19.62
C ARG A 354 10.55 -10.02 18.78
N LEU A 355 10.23 -11.28 18.48
CA LEU A 355 9.07 -11.68 17.69
C LEU A 355 7.86 -12.05 18.56
N LYS A 356 8.00 -12.05 19.89
CA LYS A 356 6.86 -12.27 20.79
C LYS A 356 5.88 -11.10 20.71
N GLY A 357 4.59 -11.41 20.83
CA GLY A 357 3.50 -10.45 20.70
C GLY A 357 3.39 -9.83 19.30
N ALA A 358 3.94 -10.48 18.27
CA ALA A 358 3.86 -10.00 16.89
C ALA A 358 2.41 -9.67 16.49
N ALA A 359 2.18 -8.43 16.06
CA ALA A 359 0.83 -7.96 15.77
C ALA A 359 0.41 -8.24 14.33
N GLU A 360 1.34 -8.07 13.39
CA GLU A 360 1.12 -8.13 11.94
C GLU A 360 2.40 -8.53 11.22
N MET A 361 2.28 -9.08 10.02
CA MET A 361 3.42 -9.51 9.23
C MET A 361 3.20 -9.24 7.73
N ALA A 362 4.29 -8.92 7.05
CA ALA A 362 4.36 -8.90 5.59
C ALA A 362 5.63 -9.59 5.11
N ALA A 363 5.61 -10.17 3.92
CA ALA A 363 6.77 -10.83 3.36
C ALA A 363 6.97 -10.44 1.90
N GLY A 364 8.24 -10.32 1.48
CA GLY A 364 8.60 -9.91 0.13
C GLY A 364 10.10 -9.74 -0.05
N GLY A 365 10.61 -10.02 -1.25
CA GLY A 365 12.03 -9.86 -1.58
C GLY A 365 12.99 -10.69 -0.72
N GLY A 366 12.55 -11.89 -0.30
CA GLY A 366 13.33 -12.77 0.58
C GLY A 366 13.41 -12.31 2.03
N ARG A 367 12.54 -11.39 2.45
CA ARG A 367 12.46 -10.89 3.83
C ARG A 367 11.06 -11.04 4.38
N VAL A 368 10.99 -11.20 5.70
CA VAL A 368 9.78 -11.16 6.50
C VAL A 368 9.87 -9.96 7.44
N CYS A 369 8.87 -9.09 7.41
CA CYS A 369 8.77 -7.89 8.23
C CYS A 369 7.62 -8.07 9.23
N VAL A 370 7.93 -8.03 10.52
CA VAL A 370 6.99 -8.29 11.61
C VAL A 370 6.82 -7.02 12.43
N ALA A 371 5.58 -6.54 12.59
CA ALA A 371 5.28 -5.48 13.55
C ALA A 371 5.38 -6.08 14.96
N ALA A 372 6.30 -5.56 15.78
CA ALA A 372 6.45 -6.02 17.16
C ALA A 372 5.22 -5.69 18.00
N GLU A 373 5.13 -6.27 19.19
CA GLU A 373 4.09 -5.95 20.16
C GLU A 373 3.98 -4.43 20.38
N GLY A 374 2.76 -3.92 20.41
CA GLY A 374 2.48 -2.48 20.49
C GLY A 374 2.67 -1.70 19.19
N GLY A 375 3.42 -2.21 18.21
CA GLY A 375 3.62 -1.60 16.89
C GLY A 375 4.65 -0.48 16.84
N GLU A 376 5.47 -0.30 17.87
CA GLU A 376 6.47 0.79 17.94
C GLU A 376 7.71 0.52 17.07
N LYS A 377 7.91 -0.73 16.66
CA LYS A 377 9.01 -1.16 15.81
C LYS A 377 8.60 -2.29 14.88
N VAL A 378 9.35 -2.41 13.79
CA VAL A 378 9.26 -3.51 12.83
C VAL A 378 10.55 -4.32 12.89
N ILE A 379 10.43 -5.62 13.11
CA ILE A 379 11.53 -6.57 13.07
C ILE A 379 11.61 -7.14 11.66
N VAL A 380 12.76 -6.96 11.01
CA VAL A 380 13.00 -7.48 9.66
C VAL A 380 13.90 -8.70 9.77
N VAL A 381 13.45 -9.82 9.20
CA VAL A 381 14.14 -11.11 9.16
C VAL A 381 14.49 -11.44 7.71
N ASP A 382 15.78 -11.60 7.43
CA ASP A 382 16.26 -12.08 6.13
C ASP A 382 16.13 -13.60 6.07
N VAL A 383 15.18 -14.09 5.28
CA VAL A 383 14.90 -15.52 5.12
C VAL A 383 15.53 -16.09 3.84
N THR A 384 16.41 -15.34 3.19
CA THR A 384 17.18 -15.88 2.06
C THR A 384 18.18 -16.92 2.58
N PRO A 385 18.28 -18.10 1.92
CA PRO A 385 19.28 -19.08 2.30
C PRO A 385 20.68 -18.45 2.15
N PRO A 386 21.57 -18.63 3.14
CA PRO A 386 22.90 -18.06 3.06
C PRO A 386 23.63 -18.63 1.83
N LYS A 387 24.21 -17.77 1.00
CA LYS A 387 25.09 -18.25 -0.08
C LYS A 387 26.33 -18.89 0.58
N PRO A 388 26.66 -20.15 0.28
CA PRO A 388 27.90 -20.72 0.77
C PRO A 388 29.09 -19.88 0.26
N PRO A 389 30.16 -19.72 1.06
CA PRO A 389 31.41 -19.17 0.58
C PRO A 389 31.84 -19.91 -0.70
N ARG A 390 32.42 -19.20 -1.68
CA ARG A 390 32.88 -19.80 -2.95
C ARG A 390 33.85 -20.99 -2.77
N TRP A 391 34.46 -21.11 -1.60
CA TRP A 391 35.42 -22.17 -1.23
C TRP A 391 34.82 -23.27 -0.35
N ALA A 392 33.63 -23.08 0.21
CA ALA A 392 32.95 -24.11 0.98
C ALA A 392 32.18 -25.00 0.00
N GLY A 393 32.38 -26.31 0.09
CA GLY A 393 31.60 -27.29 -0.67
C GLY A 393 30.09 -27.10 -0.46
N SER A 394 29.28 -27.75 -1.29
CA SER A 394 27.81 -27.64 -1.37
C SER A 394 27.05 -28.17 -0.14
N GLY A 395 27.54 -27.90 1.07
CA GLY A 395 26.86 -28.20 2.33
C GLY A 395 25.83 -27.12 2.67
N PRO A 396 24.73 -27.50 3.34
CA PRO A 396 23.74 -26.55 3.81
C PRO A 396 24.36 -25.57 4.83
N SER A 397 24.24 -24.27 4.59
CA SER A 397 24.68 -23.24 5.53
C SER A 397 23.76 -23.20 6.76
N THR A 398 24.35 -23.30 7.95
CA THR A 398 23.66 -23.33 9.25
C THR A 398 23.60 -21.96 9.94
N ALA A 399 24.06 -20.89 9.30
CA ALA A 399 24.05 -19.56 9.89
C ALA A 399 22.60 -19.09 10.16
N PRO A 400 22.31 -18.55 11.36
CA PRO A 400 20.98 -18.03 11.67
C PRO A 400 20.63 -16.84 10.76
N PRO A 401 19.34 -16.65 10.44
CA PRO A 401 18.90 -15.55 9.59
C PRO A 401 19.25 -14.20 10.21
N ARG A 402 19.62 -13.23 9.37
CA ARG A 402 19.94 -11.87 9.83
C ARG A 402 18.66 -11.16 10.26
N MET A 403 18.72 -10.48 11.40
CA MET A 403 17.56 -9.77 11.95
C MET A 403 17.97 -8.38 12.45
N TRP A 404 17.19 -7.36 12.09
CA TRP A 404 17.39 -5.98 12.54
C TRP A 404 16.06 -5.27 12.77
N GLU A 405 16.10 -4.15 13.47
CA GLU A 405 14.91 -3.38 13.83
C GLU A 405 14.79 -2.11 12.99
N VAL A 406 13.55 -1.71 12.71
CA VAL A 406 13.19 -0.44 12.10
C VAL A 406 12.17 0.23 13.02
N ALA A 407 12.51 1.40 13.57
CA ALA A 407 11.57 2.15 14.41
C ALA A 407 10.36 2.61 13.59
N ALA A 408 9.16 2.61 14.20
CA ALA A 408 7.99 3.26 13.62
C ALA A 408 8.19 4.79 13.55
N PRO A 409 7.40 5.51 12.74
CA PRO A 409 7.41 6.97 12.77
C PRO A 409 7.12 7.50 14.20
N PRO A 410 7.77 8.61 14.62
CA PRO A 410 7.58 9.14 15.96
C PRO A 410 6.11 9.36 16.33
N GLY A 411 5.70 8.88 17.52
CA GLY A 411 4.33 9.01 18.02
C GLY A 411 3.27 8.16 17.29
N LYS A 412 3.68 7.30 16.35
CA LYS A 412 2.79 6.42 15.58
C LYS A 412 3.09 4.96 15.86
N ARG A 413 2.06 4.11 15.78
CA ARG A 413 2.14 2.65 15.93
C ARG A 413 1.77 1.97 14.63
N VAL A 414 2.57 1.00 14.21
CA VAL A 414 2.30 0.14 13.06
C VAL A 414 1.17 -0.83 13.40
N VAL A 415 0.12 -0.83 12.57
CA VAL A 415 -1.06 -1.68 12.73
C VAL A 415 -1.35 -2.58 11.53
N ALA A 416 -0.65 -2.40 10.41
CA ALA A 416 -0.59 -3.32 9.28
C ALA A 416 0.66 -3.04 8.46
N LEU A 417 1.20 -4.06 7.80
CA LEU A 417 2.42 -3.98 7.00
C LEU A 417 2.20 -4.54 5.60
N HIS A 418 2.91 -3.98 4.62
CA HIS A 418 2.88 -4.39 3.22
C HIS A 418 4.26 -4.21 2.60
N VAL A 419 4.67 -5.12 1.70
CA VAL A 419 5.89 -4.96 0.91
C VAL A 419 5.50 -4.67 -0.54
N LEU A 420 5.87 -3.50 -1.03
CA LEU A 420 5.43 -2.98 -2.33
C LEU A 420 6.61 -2.28 -3.04
N PRO A 421 6.50 -1.99 -4.35
CA PRO A 421 7.46 -1.13 -5.04
C PRO A 421 7.63 0.22 -4.34
N ARG A 422 8.86 0.71 -4.26
CA ARG A 422 9.16 2.05 -3.76
C ARG A 422 8.56 3.13 -4.68
N MET A 423 8.06 4.21 -4.09
CA MET A 423 7.63 5.41 -4.83
C MET A 423 8.79 6.15 -5.49
N PRO A 424 8.64 6.65 -6.73
CA PRO A 424 9.61 7.58 -7.32
C PRO A 424 9.69 8.87 -6.50
N ARG A 425 10.83 9.57 -6.55
CA ARG A 425 10.99 10.90 -5.96
C ARG A 425 11.50 11.87 -7.02
N ALA A 426 10.92 13.07 -7.04
CA ALA A 426 11.55 14.21 -7.68
C ALA A 426 12.60 14.76 -6.70
N GLU A 427 13.84 14.29 -6.82
CA GLU A 427 15.00 14.86 -6.11
C GLU A 427 15.75 15.91 -6.94
#